data_AF-A0A3E4QWS5-F1
#
_entry.id   AF-A0A3E4QWS5-F1
#
_cell.length_a   1.000
_cell.length_b   1.000
_cell.length_c   1.000
_cell.angle_alpha   90.00
_cell.angle_beta   90.00
_cell.angle_gamma   90.00
#
_symmetry.space_group_name_H-M   'P 1'
#
loop_
_entity.id
_entity.type
_entity.pdbx_description
1 polymer ?
#
loop_
_entity_poly.entity_id
_entity_poly.type
_entity_poly.pdbx_seq_one_letter_code
_entity_poly.pdbx_strand_id
1 'polypeptide(L)'
;MFTITVLILAVFLLFRLGILLVQKYHDARGAGRSFKRMLKSGALDAQVYEEAVWSEVEHFGKKRLRAKISREQQRIIRAAKTQMRDDFLDDIQPGFYQYIIIFLIASILGLVLEMVWMFVMFGIVESRVGLVWGPFSPLYGFGAVLLTMLLWKLRKKPWWVIFVVSAVTGGLLEQGTGWCMEYFMHAESWSYLHLPDHISQWVAWRFLAIWGCIGIAWCKVIMPELIYRIGEPTTTRQMTVVTLLTVFVAADIAMTLMCFYRAGKRQEGVPPGNPFEVYVDTHYNDEFMADTFENMTFTGPQR
;
A
#
# COMPACT_ATOMS: atom_id res chain seq x y z
N MET A 1 15.37 -14.23 -8.52
CA MET A 1 15.93 -13.32 -7.47
C MET A 1 16.41 -12.01 -8.08
N PHE A 2 17.44 -12.00 -8.94
CA PHE A 2 17.77 -10.80 -9.74
C PHE A 2 16.55 -10.29 -10.53
N THR A 3 15.79 -11.22 -11.11
CA THR A 3 14.47 -10.96 -11.73
C THR A 3 13.45 -10.30 -10.82
N ILE A 4 13.44 -10.61 -9.51
CA ILE A 4 12.47 -10.07 -8.54
C ILE A 4 12.83 -8.62 -8.22
N THR A 5 14.09 -8.35 -7.89
CA THR A 5 14.55 -6.99 -7.63
C THR A 5 14.41 -6.12 -8.87
N VAL A 6 14.74 -6.65 -10.05
CA VAL A 6 14.55 -5.96 -11.33
C VAL A 6 13.07 -5.69 -11.60
N LEU A 7 12.16 -6.64 -11.32
CA LEU A 7 10.72 -6.42 -11.51
C LEU A 7 10.18 -5.38 -10.53
N ILE A 8 10.51 -5.48 -9.24
CA ILE A 8 10.09 -4.49 -8.23
C ILE A 8 10.59 -3.09 -8.63
N LEU A 9 11.86 -2.99 -9.05
CA LEU A 9 12.41 -1.73 -9.56
C LEU A 9 11.71 -1.29 -10.85
N ALA A 10 11.42 -2.19 -11.78
CA ALA A 10 10.72 -1.88 -13.02
C ALA A 10 9.29 -1.39 -12.76
N VAL A 11 8.54 -2.07 -11.90
CA VAL A 11 7.19 -1.68 -11.48
C VAL A 11 7.23 -0.33 -10.76
N PHE A 12 8.19 -0.12 -9.85
CA PHE A 12 8.40 1.17 -9.20
C PHE A 12 8.72 2.27 -10.21
N LEU A 13 9.61 2.02 -11.17
CA LEU A 13 9.98 2.97 -12.22
C LEU A 13 8.80 3.26 -13.17
N LEU A 14 8.00 2.25 -13.53
CA LEU A 14 6.80 2.40 -14.36
C LEU A 14 5.71 3.18 -13.61
N PHE A 15 5.49 2.90 -12.34
CA PHE A 15 4.57 3.66 -11.49
C PHE A 15 5.01 5.12 -11.37
N ARG A 16 6.31 5.34 -11.12
CA ARG A 16 6.90 6.69 -11.07
C ARG A 16 6.79 7.39 -12.42
N LEU A 17 7.03 6.69 -13.52
CA LEU A 17 6.86 7.21 -14.88
C LEU A 17 5.39 7.58 -15.14
N GLY A 18 4.43 6.75 -14.74
CA GLY A 18 3.00 7.02 -14.84
C GLY A 18 2.61 8.28 -14.09
N ILE A 19 3.04 8.42 -12.83
CA ILE A 19 2.83 9.66 -12.04
C ILE A 19 3.44 10.86 -12.76
N LEU A 20 4.68 10.74 -13.24
CA LEU A 20 5.37 11.83 -13.94
C LEU A 20 4.66 12.22 -15.24
N LEU A 21 4.16 11.26 -16.01
CA LEU A 21 3.44 11.52 -17.26
C LEU A 21 2.10 12.21 -17.00
N VAL A 22 1.36 11.76 -15.99
CA VAL A 22 0.09 12.40 -15.57
C VAL A 22 0.35 13.81 -15.04
N GLN A 23 1.36 14.00 -14.19
CA GLN A 23 1.74 15.32 -13.69
C GLN A 23 2.17 16.24 -14.83
N LYS A 24 3.05 15.77 -15.72
CA LYS A 24 3.48 16.52 -16.92
C LYS A 24 2.31 16.88 -17.81
N TYR A 25 1.33 15.99 -17.98
CA TYR A 25 0.11 16.23 -18.76
C TYR A 25 -0.77 17.34 -18.14
N HIS A 26 -0.92 17.32 -16.81
CA HIS A 26 -1.68 18.33 -16.06
C HIS A 26 -0.96 19.68 -16.02
N ASP A 27 0.34 19.67 -15.74
CA ASP A 27 1.18 20.86 -15.63
C ASP A 27 1.31 21.56 -16.99
N ALA A 28 1.43 20.81 -18.10
CA ALA A 28 1.45 21.36 -19.45
C ALA A 28 0.14 22.07 -19.86
N ARG A 29 -0.96 21.79 -19.15
CA ARG A 29 -2.27 22.41 -19.37
C ARG A 29 -2.64 23.41 -18.28
N GLY A 30 -1.84 23.55 -17.23
CA GLY A 30 -2.16 24.32 -16.03
C GLY A 30 -3.56 24.03 -15.53
N ALA A 31 -3.91 22.74 -15.49
CA ALA A 31 -5.25 22.29 -15.20
C ALA A 31 -5.22 21.22 -14.12
N GLY A 32 -6.24 21.21 -13.26
CA GLY A 32 -6.39 20.22 -12.20
C GLY A 32 -6.55 20.84 -10.83
N ARG A 33 -6.87 20.01 -9.84
CA ARG A 33 -7.14 20.46 -8.45
C ARG A 33 -5.90 21.10 -7.81
N SER A 34 -4.71 20.53 -8.04
CA SER A 34 -3.45 21.07 -7.53
C SER A 34 -3.16 22.48 -8.05
N PHE A 35 -3.41 22.74 -9.33
CA PHE A 35 -3.25 24.06 -9.93
C PHE A 35 -4.21 25.09 -9.35
N LYS A 36 -5.51 24.75 -9.21
CA LYS A 36 -6.49 25.63 -8.56
C LYS A 36 -6.14 25.90 -7.09
N ARG A 37 -5.58 24.92 -6.39
CA ARG A 37 -5.14 25.06 -4.99
C ARG A 37 -3.98 26.04 -4.89
N MET A 38 -2.97 25.94 -5.76
CA MET A 38 -1.83 26.87 -5.85
C MET A 38 -2.29 28.33 -5.98
N LEU A 39 -3.19 28.60 -6.95
CA LEU A 39 -3.75 29.94 -7.15
C LEU A 39 -4.51 30.45 -5.92
N LYS A 40 -5.35 29.61 -5.30
CA LYS A 40 -6.13 29.98 -4.12
C LYS A 40 -5.25 30.24 -2.89
N SER A 41 -4.13 29.53 -2.78
CA SER A 41 -3.18 29.69 -1.66
C SER A 41 -2.17 30.83 -1.85
N GLY A 42 -2.12 31.47 -3.03
CA GLY A 42 -1.10 32.47 -3.34
C GLY A 42 0.31 31.91 -3.54
N ALA A 43 0.49 30.59 -3.53
CA ALA A 43 1.78 29.93 -3.74
C ALA A 43 2.32 30.04 -5.18
N LEU A 44 1.48 30.46 -6.11
CA LEU A 44 1.86 30.82 -7.47
C LEU A 44 1.41 32.25 -7.71
N ASP A 45 2.35 33.15 -8.01
CA ASP A 45 2.04 34.55 -8.33
C ASP A 45 1.11 34.61 -9.55
N ALA A 46 0.06 35.42 -9.45
CA ALA A 46 -0.91 35.63 -10.53
C ALA A 46 -0.24 36.19 -11.80
N GLN A 47 0.87 36.93 -11.66
CA GLN A 47 1.65 37.48 -12.77
C GLN A 47 2.24 36.41 -13.69
N VAL A 48 2.57 35.21 -13.16
CA VAL A 48 3.05 34.06 -13.94
C VAL A 48 2.01 33.62 -14.99
N TYR A 49 0.75 34.00 -14.80
CA TYR A 49 -0.40 33.66 -15.64
C TYR A 49 -1.00 34.83 -16.43
N GLU A 50 -0.75 36.08 -16.05
CA GLU A 50 -1.14 37.25 -16.87
C GLU A 50 -0.45 37.23 -18.24
N GLU A 51 0.75 36.66 -18.31
CA GLU A 51 1.49 36.43 -19.55
C GLU A 51 1.18 35.10 -20.26
N ALA A 52 0.28 34.26 -19.71
CA ALA A 52 -0.06 32.98 -20.31
C ALA A 52 -0.91 33.17 -21.57
N VAL A 53 -0.40 32.76 -22.73
CA VAL A 53 -1.12 32.85 -24.01
C VAL A 53 -2.29 31.86 -24.01
N TRP A 54 -3.52 32.35 -24.09
CA TRP A 54 -4.71 31.49 -24.15
C TRP A 54 -5.06 31.13 -25.61
N SER A 55 -5.18 29.84 -25.90
CA SER A 55 -5.66 29.33 -27.18
C SER A 55 -7.03 28.69 -27.00
N GLU A 56 -7.99 29.05 -27.85
CA GLU A 56 -9.29 28.39 -27.88
C GLU A 56 -9.18 27.05 -28.60
N VAL A 57 -9.61 25.96 -27.96
CA VAL A 57 -9.61 24.62 -28.56
C VAL A 57 -11.01 24.04 -28.50
N GLU A 58 -11.51 23.61 -29.66
CA GLU A 58 -12.81 22.97 -29.79
C GLU A 58 -12.65 21.45 -29.59
N HIS A 59 -13.43 20.89 -28.67
CA HIS A 59 -13.43 19.46 -28.40
C HIS A 59 -14.85 18.99 -28.13
N PHE A 60 -15.35 18.03 -28.93
CA PHE A 60 -16.75 17.56 -28.91
C PHE A 60 -17.77 18.72 -28.97
N GLY A 61 -17.58 19.67 -29.90
CA GLY A 61 -18.49 20.82 -30.10
C GLY A 61 -18.52 21.83 -28.94
N LYS A 62 -17.63 21.71 -27.94
CA LYS A 62 -17.49 22.67 -26.85
C LYS A 62 -16.17 23.42 -26.99
N LYS A 63 -16.23 24.75 -27.09
CA LYS A 63 -15.06 25.63 -27.03
C LYS A 63 -14.50 25.68 -25.62
N ARG A 64 -13.20 25.45 -25.47
CA ARG A 64 -12.49 25.58 -24.18
C ARG A 64 -11.24 26.42 -24.35
N LEU A 65 -11.08 27.44 -23.51
CA LEU A 65 -9.83 28.19 -23.38
C LEU A 65 -8.74 27.29 -22.78
N ARG A 66 -7.58 27.23 -23.42
CA ARG A 66 -6.40 26.49 -22.95
C ARG A 66 -5.22 27.43 -22.79
N ALA A 67 -4.60 27.44 -21.63
CA ALA A 67 -3.34 28.15 -21.43
C ALA A 67 -2.20 27.44 -22.18
N LYS A 68 -1.45 28.19 -22.98
CA LYS A 68 -0.22 27.77 -23.64
C LYS A 68 0.95 28.16 -22.74
N ILE A 69 1.30 27.24 -21.86
CA ILE A 69 2.30 27.46 -20.81
C ILE A 69 3.70 27.18 -21.37
N SER A 70 4.61 28.15 -21.25
CA SER A 70 6.00 28.03 -21.68
C SER A 70 6.77 27.01 -20.82
N ARG A 71 7.92 26.53 -21.32
CA ARG A 71 8.78 25.60 -20.54
C ARG A 71 9.28 26.23 -19.24
N GLU A 72 9.47 27.55 -19.22
CA GLU A 72 9.90 28.32 -18.06
C GLU A 72 8.78 28.43 -17.02
N GLN A 73 7.57 28.80 -17.45
CA GLN A 73 6.37 28.78 -16.60
C GLN A 73 6.11 27.38 -16.01
N GLN A 74 6.31 26.31 -16.79
CA GLN A 74 6.21 24.92 -16.30
C GLN A 74 7.27 24.57 -15.23
N ARG A 75 8.45 25.20 -15.25
CA ARG A 75 9.46 25.01 -14.19
C ARG A 75 9.03 25.71 -12.90
N ILE A 76 8.54 26.94 -13.01
CA ILE A 76 8.02 27.73 -11.88
C ILE A 76 6.84 26.99 -11.22
N ILE A 77 5.87 26.52 -12.00
CA ILE A 77 4.72 25.75 -11.50
C ILE A 77 5.17 24.48 -10.77
N ARG A 78 6.15 23.76 -11.30
CA ARG A 78 6.67 22.54 -10.65
C ARG A 78 7.45 22.84 -9.37
N ALA A 79 8.21 23.93 -9.35
CA ALA A 79 8.93 24.37 -8.16
C ALA A 79 7.93 24.75 -7.06
N ALA A 80 6.93 25.58 -7.36
CA ALA A 80 5.88 25.99 -6.42
C ALA A 80 5.09 24.79 -5.89
N LYS A 81 4.73 23.83 -6.75
CA LYS A 81 4.04 22.60 -6.35
C LYS A 81 4.88 21.73 -5.41
N THR A 82 6.18 21.65 -5.67
CA THR A 82 7.12 20.89 -4.82
C THR A 82 7.25 21.57 -3.46
N GLN A 83 7.40 22.90 -3.44
CA GLN A 83 7.48 23.69 -2.21
C GLN A 83 6.20 23.55 -1.38
N MET A 84 5.02 23.76 -1.95
CA MET A 84 3.74 23.56 -1.25
C MET A 84 3.58 22.16 -0.67
N ARG A 85 4.07 21.14 -1.38
CA ARG A 85 4.03 19.77 -0.90
C ARG A 85 4.96 19.63 0.30
N ASP A 86 6.18 20.12 0.19
CA ASP A 86 7.18 19.99 1.25
C ASP A 86 6.78 20.78 2.50
N ASP A 87 6.22 21.98 2.34
CA ASP A 87 5.63 22.79 3.42
C ASP A 87 4.48 22.03 4.10
N PHE A 88 3.52 21.51 3.33
CA PHE A 88 2.42 20.70 3.87
C PHE A 88 2.94 19.47 4.65
N LEU A 89 3.96 18.80 4.11
CA LEU A 89 4.53 17.61 4.75
C LEU A 89 5.35 17.95 5.99
N ASP A 90 5.88 19.16 6.10
CA ASP A 90 6.60 19.61 7.29
C ASP A 90 5.63 20.06 8.39
N ASP A 91 4.47 20.61 8.03
CA ASP A 91 3.44 21.05 8.97
C ASP A 91 2.58 19.90 9.51
N ILE A 92 2.31 18.87 8.70
CA ILE A 92 1.42 17.77 9.11
C ILE A 92 2.15 16.69 9.92
N GLN A 93 1.40 16.04 10.81
CA GLN A 93 1.76 14.72 11.35
C GLN A 93 0.67 13.70 10.96
N PRO A 94 1.03 12.55 10.36
CA PRO A 94 0.06 11.54 9.98
C PRO A 94 -0.70 11.04 11.21
N GLY A 95 -2.02 11.11 11.13
CA GLY A 95 -2.93 10.68 12.18
C GLY A 95 -3.75 9.46 11.75
N PHE A 96 -4.74 9.13 12.57
CA PHE A 96 -5.62 7.98 12.37
C PHE A 96 -6.22 7.93 10.96
N TYR A 97 -6.72 9.06 10.45
CA TYR A 97 -7.31 9.16 9.11
C TYR A 97 -6.34 8.70 8.01
N GLN A 98 -5.11 9.21 8.02
CA GLN A 98 -4.10 8.86 7.03
C GLN A 98 -3.67 7.40 7.17
N TYR A 99 -3.48 6.90 8.39
CA TYR A 99 -3.07 5.52 8.60
C TYR A 99 -4.09 4.50 8.09
N ILE A 100 -5.38 4.72 8.33
CA ILE A 100 -6.42 3.81 7.84
C ILE A 100 -6.48 3.83 6.31
N ILE A 101 -6.38 5.00 5.68
CA ILE A 101 -6.39 5.08 4.21
C ILE A 101 -5.14 4.43 3.62
N ILE A 102 -3.97 4.64 4.24
CA ILE A 102 -2.72 3.97 3.85
C ILE A 102 -2.87 2.45 3.98
N PHE A 103 -3.43 1.97 5.10
CA PHE A 103 -3.71 0.56 5.30
C PHE A 103 -4.56 0.00 4.16
N LEU A 104 -5.73 0.59 3.90
CA LEU A 104 -6.66 0.11 2.87
C LEU A 104 -6.03 0.08 1.48
N ILE A 105 -5.35 1.16 1.10
CA ILE A 105 -4.69 1.27 -0.21
C ILE A 105 -3.58 0.23 -0.32
N ALA A 106 -2.73 0.09 0.69
CA ALA A 106 -1.61 -0.84 0.66
C ALA A 106 -2.06 -2.31 0.72
N SER A 107 -3.13 -2.62 1.48
CA SER A 107 -3.73 -3.96 1.53
C SER A 107 -4.18 -4.46 0.17
N ILE A 108 -4.76 -3.56 -0.65
CA ILE A 108 -5.21 -3.91 -2.01
C ILE A 108 -4.05 -3.87 -3.00
N LEU A 109 -3.23 -2.81 -2.98
CA LEU A 109 -2.13 -2.65 -3.94
C LEU A 109 -1.08 -3.75 -3.79
N GLY A 110 -0.80 -4.21 -2.58
CA GLY A 110 0.10 -5.33 -2.34
C GLY A 110 -0.39 -6.61 -3.03
N LEU A 111 -1.68 -6.92 -2.93
CA LEU A 111 -2.30 -8.05 -3.62
C LEU A 111 -2.21 -7.93 -5.14
N VAL A 112 -2.53 -6.75 -5.68
CA VAL A 112 -2.42 -6.50 -7.13
C VAL A 112 -0.97 -6.67 -7.61
N LEU A 113 0.00 -6.16 -6.84
CA LEU A 113 1.41 -6.27 -7.17
C LEU A 113 1.88 -7.73 -7.14
N GLU A 114 1.45 -8.49 -6.14
CA GLU A 114 1.78 -9.91 -6.02
C GLU A 114 1.14 -10.75 -7.12
N MET A 115 -0.13 -10.49 -7.45
CA MET A 115 -0.83 -11.15 -8.54
C MET A 115 -0.17 -10.87 -9.90
N VAL A 116 0.19 -9.62 -10.19
CA VAL A 116 0.93 -9.26 -11.41
C VAL A 116 2.29 -9.96 -11.45
N TRP A 117 2.99 -10.02 -10.31
CA TRP A 117 4.26 -10.72 -10.21
C TRP A 117 4.11 -12.22 -10.50
N MET A 118 3.13 -12.89 -9.89
CA MET A 118 2.88 -14.31 -10.12
C MET A 118 2.53 -14.61 -11.58
N PHE A 119 1.69 -13.77 -12.17
CA PHE A 119 1.32 -13.91 -13.58
C PHE A 119 2.54 -13.75 -14.50
N VAL A 120 3.39 -12.75 -14.27
CA VAL A 120 4.57 -12.49 -15.13
C VAL A 120 5.65 -13.55 -14.96
N MET A 121 5.87 -14.06 -13.74
CA MET A 121 6.96 -14.98 -13.45
C MET A 121 6.61 -16.44 -13.69
N PHE A 122 5.38 -16.83 -13.38
CA PHE A 122 4.96 -18.23 -13.34
C PHE A 122 3.75 -18.51 -14.24
N GLY A 123 3.12 -17.48 -14.81
CA GLY A 123 1.95 -17.65 -15.67
C GLY A 123 0.67 -18.05 -14.92
N ILE A 124 0.68 -17.98 -13.59
CA ILE A 124 -0.45 -18.36 -12.73
C ILE A 124 -1.08 -17.12 -12.10
N VAL A 125 -2.39 -17.21 -11.90
CA VAL A 125 -3.17 -16.24 -11.11
C VAL A 125 -3.70 -17.00 -9.92
N GLU A 126 -3.14 -16.71 -8.75
CA GLU A 126 -3.58 -17.28 -7.48
C GLU A 126 -4.16 -16.19 -6.59
N SER A 127 -5.24 -16.52 -5.87
CA SER A 127 -5.76 -15.68 -4.80
C SER A 127 -4.79 -15.68 -3.63
N ARG A 128 -4.39 -14.49 -3.18
CA ARG A 128 -3.50 -14.30 -2.03
C ARG A 128 -4.10 -13.37 -0.99
N VAL A 129 -5.43 -13.25 -1.01
CA VAL A 129 -6.18 -12.43 -0.06
C VAL A 129 -5.88 -12.89 1.35
N GLY A 130 -5.82 -11.94 2.28
CA GLY A 130 -5.53 -12.23 3.68
C GLY A 130 -6.76 -12.18 4.58
N LEU A 131 -7.94 -11.90 4.03
CA LEU A 131 -9.21 -11.77 4.74
C LEU A 131 -10.37 -12.44 3.98
N VAL A 132 -11.41 -12.82 4.72
CA VAL A 132 -12.54 -13.59 4.19
C VAL A 132 -13.63 -12.74 3.51
N TRP A 133 -13.78 -11.46 3.83
CA TRP A 133 -14.86 -10.62 3.27
C TRP A 133 -14.43 -9.63 2.18
N GLY A 134 -13.14 -9.50 1.90
CA GLY A 134 -12.69 -8.57 0.87
C GLY A 134 -11.26 -8.77 0.39
N PRO A 135 -10.89 -8.07 -0.70
CA PRO A 135 -9.56 -8.17 -1.30
C PRO A 135 -8.54 -7.38 -0.48
N PHE A 136 -8.36 -7.77 0.77
CA PHE A 136 -7.45 -7.12 1.70
C PHE A 136 -6.39 -8.11 2.15
N SER A 137 -5.13 -7.71 2.06
CA SER A 137 -4.03 -8.36 2.77
C SER A 137 -3.64 -7.49 3.97
N PRO A 138 -4.01 -7.88 5.20
CA PRO A 138 -3.65 -7.16 6.41
C PRO A 138 -2.14 -7.01 6.57
N LEU A 139 -1.37 -7.98 6.08
CA LEU A 139 0.09 -7.95 6.10
C LEU A 139 0.65 -6.74 5.33
N TYR A 140 0.17 -6.52 4.11
CA TYR A 140 0.62 -5.39 3.28
C TYR A 140 0.15 -4.05 3.86
N GLY A 141 -1.11 -3.97 4.31
CA GLY A 141 -1.64 -2.78 4.96
C GLY A 141 -0.87 -2.42 6.23
N PHE A 142 -0.67 -3.40 7.12
CA PHE A 142 0.04 -3.21 8.38
C PHE A 142 1.51 -2.86 8.15
N GLY A 143 2.19 -3.54 7.23
CA GLY A 143 3.58 -3.21 6.86
C GLY A 143 3.73 -1.78 6.37
N ALA A 144 2.82 -1.30 5.52
CA ALA A 144 2.82 0.08 5.04
C ALA A 144 2.57 1.10 6.16
N VAL A 145 1.63 0.83 7.07
CA VAL A 145 1.38 1.70 8.23
C VAL A 145 2.58 1.71 9.17
N LEU A 146 3.15 0.56 9.49
CA LEU A 146 4.32 0.43 10.37
C LEU A 146 5.52 1.18 9.81
N LEU A 147 5.84 0.99 8.51
CA LEU A 147 6.88 1.75 7.84
C LEU A 147 6.56 3.25 7.84
N THR A 148 5.31 3.65 7.66
CA THR A 148 4.91 5.07 7.72
C THR A 148 5.18 5.66 9.10
N MET A 149 4.74 4.99 10.17
CA MET A 149 4.92 5.46 11.55
C MET A 149 6.41 5.61 11.90
N LEU A 150 7.23 4.62 11.54
CA LEU A 150 8.66 4.61 11.89
C LEU A 150 9.48 5.57 11.01
N LEU A 151 9.18 5.64 9.71
CA LEU A 151 9.98 6.40 8.76
C LEU A 151 9.53 7.85 8.59
N TRP A 152 8.36 8.25 9.11
CA TRP A 152 7.84 9.62 8.96
C TRP A 152 8.84 10.68 9.43
N LYS A 153 9.41 10.49 10.64
CA LYS A 153 10.42 11.40 11.21
C LYS A 153 11.81 11.21 10.59
N LEU A 154 12.01 10.14 9.82
CA LEU A 154 13.27 9.80 9.16
C LEU A 154 13.34 10.27 7.70
N ARG A 155 12.29 10.93 7.17
CA ARG A 155 12.23 11.44 5.78
C ARG A 155 13.44 12.27 5.37
N LYS A 156 13.99 13.08 6.28
CA LYS A 156 15.14 13.97 6.02
C LYS A 156 16.49 13.31 6.33
N LYS A 157 16.50 12.08 6.87
CA LYS A 157 17.73 11.33 7.18
C LYS A 157 18.36 10.74 5.90
N PRO A 158 19.67 10.40 5.94
CA PRO A 158 20.34 9.77 4.81
C PRO A 158 19.74 8.39 4.52
N TRP A 159 19.86 7.96 3.26
CA TRP A 159 19.22 6.75 2.75
C TRP A 159 19.60 5.48 3.52
N TRP A 160 20.84 5.39 4.03
CA TRP A 160 21.32 4.21 4.75
C TRP A 160 20.64 4.04 6.11
N VAL A 161 20.25 5.11 6.80
CA VAL A 161 19.48 5.03 8.06
C VAL A 161 18.12 4.41 7.78
N ILE A 162 17.46 4.90 6.73
CA ILE A 162 16.15 4.41 6.30
C ILE A 162 16.25 2.94 5.90
N PHE A 163 17.29 2.58 5.13
CA PHE A 163 17.54 1.20 4.74
C PHE A 163 17.62 0.26 5.94
N VAL A 164 18.46 0.58 6.93
CA VAL A 164 18.66 -0.27 8.11
C VAL A 164 17.39 -0.38 8.93
N VAL A 165 16.71 0.74 9.22
CA VAL A 165 15.46 0.74 9.99
C VAL A 165 14.40 -0.10 9.27
N SER A 166 14.25 0.05 7.96
CA SER A 166 13.28 -0.71 7.18
C SER A 166 13.64 -2.19 7.05
N ALA A 167 14.92 -2.53 6.88
CA ALA A 167 15.37 -3.92 6.85
C ALA A 167 15.04 -4.64 8.17
N VAL A 168 15.38 -4.02 9.31
CA VAL A 168 15.06 -4.57 10.64
C VAL A 168 13.55 -4.66 10.84
N THR A 169 12.80 -3.61 10.51
CA THR A 169 11.33 -3.60 10.66
C THR A 169 10.67 -4.68 9.81
N GLY A 170 11.08 -4.80 8.55
CA GLY A 170 10.56 -5.82 7.63
C GLY A 170 10.88 -7.24 8.10
N GLY A 171 12.11 -7.48 8.54
CA GLY A 171 12.50 -8.76 9.11
C GLY A 171 11.71 -9.14 10.37
N LEU A 172 11.48 -8.19 11.28
CA LEU A 172 10.65 -8.42 12.47
C LEU A 172 9.19 -8.69 12.10
N LEU A 173 8.67 -8.02 11.08
CA LEU A 173 7.32 -8.23 10.58
C LEU A 173 7.19 -9.61 9.94
N GLU A 174 8.11 -10.03 9.07
CA GLU A 174 8.11 -11.37 8.47
C GLU A 174 8.25 -12.45 9.54
N GLN A 175 9.19 -12.29 10.47
CA GLN A 175 9.41 -13.20 11.58
C GLN A 175 8.15 -13.33 12.44
N GLY A 176 7.54 -12.19 12.80
CA GLY A 176 6.36 -12.16 13.66
C GLY A 176 5.14 -12.75 12.96
N THR A 177 4.89 -12.39 11.70
CA THR A 177 3.74 -12.91 10.94
C THR A 177 3.88 -14.41 10.69
N GLY A 178 5.04 -14.87 10.23
CA GLY A 178 5.29 -16.29 10.00
C GLY A 178 5.10 -17.11 11.28
N TRP A 179 5.70 -16.64 12.38
CA TRP A 179 5.57 -17.30 13.69
C TRP A 179 4.13 -17.32 14.21
N CYS A 180 3.39 -16.21 14.11
CA CYS A 180 1.99 -16.18 14.53
C CYS A 180 1.12 -17.13 13.69
N MET A 181 1.36 -17.21 12.39
CA MET A 181 0.63 -18.10 11.48
C MET A 181 0.88 -19.57 11.82
N GLU A 182 2.14 -19.97 12.05
CA GLU A 182 2.45 -21.34 12.45
C GLU A 182 1.87 -21.67 13.84
N TYR A 183 2.07 -20.78 14.82
CA TYR A 183 1.70 -21.05 16.21
C TYR A 183 0.18 -21.03 16.45
N PHE A 184 -0.54 -20.08 15.88
CA PHE A 184 -1.98 -19.92 16.13
C PHE A 184 -2.87 -20.58 15.08
N MET A 185 -2.39 -20.73 13.84
CA MET A 185 -3.20 -21.23 12.72
C MET A 185 -2.74 -22.59 12.21
N HIS A 186 -1.60 -23.12 12.70
CA HIS A 186 -0.99 -24.36 12.21
C HIS A 186 -0.84 -24.35 10.67
N ALA A 187 -0.57 -23.18 10.13
CA ALA A 187 -0.49 -22.93 8.70
C ALA A 187 0.89 -22.37 8.33
N GLU A 188 1.33 -22.71 7.12
CA GLU A 188 2.51 -22.14 6.51
C GLU A 188 2.16 -21.58 5.13
N SER A 189 2.47 -20.30 4.92
CA SER A 189 2.37 -19.63 3.61
C SER A 189 3.73 -19.52 2.93
N TRP A 190 4.84 -19.45 3.69
CA TRP A 190 6.20 -19.50 3.14
C TRP A 190 7.21 -20.01 4.17
N SER A 191 8.27 -20.62 3.65
CA SER A 191 9.46 -21.00 4.41
C SER A 191 10.72 -20.76 3.59
N TYR A 192 11.76 -20.24 4.24
CA TYR A 192 13.07 -19.94 3.68
C TYR A 192 14.15 -20.92 4.13
N LEU A 193 13.81 -21.99 4.85
CA LEU A 193 14.80 -22.99 5.32
C LEU A 193 15.60 -23.62 4.17
N HIS A 194 15.02 -23.68 2.97
CA HIS A 194 15.67 -24.19 1.76
C HIS A 194 16.68 -23.21 1.14
N LEU A 195 16.73 -21.95 1.58
CA LEU A 195 17.65 -20.94 1.08
C LEU A 195 18.96 -20.96 1.87
N PRO A 196 20.13 -20.79 1.22
CA PRO A 196 21.42 -20.84 1.91
C PRO A 196 21.69 -19.64 2.83
N ASP A 197 20.93 -18.56 2.69
CA ASP A 197 21.09 -17.30 3.45
C ASP A 197 19.92 -17.04 4.42
N HIS A 198 19.19 -18.09 4.81
CA HIS A 198 18.15 -17.99 5.82
C HIS A 198 18.75 -17.64 7.19
N ILE A 199 18.03 -16.82 7.93
CA ILE A 199 18.31 -16.47 9.32
C ILE A 199 17.35 -17.26 10.23
N SER A 200 16.12 -17.43 9.77
CA SER A 200 15.08 -18.26 10.39
C SER A 200 14.21 -18.90 9.31
N GLN A 201 13.18 -19.65 9.69
CA GLN A 201 12.20 -20.17 8.76
C GLN A 201 11.52 -19.09 7.92
N TRP A 202 11.34 -17.87 8.43
CA TRP A 202 10.60 -16.81 7.74
C TRP A 202 11.42 -15.59 7.35
N VAL A 203 12.71 -15.54 7.71
CA VAL A 203 13.59 -14.39 7.40
C VAL A 203 14.87 -14.88 6.72
N ALA A 204 15.27 -14.21 5.63
CA ALA A 204 16.56 -14.41 4.98
C ALA A 204 17.24 -13.07 4.66
N TRP A 205 18.58 -13.06 4.58
CA TRP A 205 19.37 -11.84 4.36
C TRP A 205 18.95 -11.07 3.11
N ARG A 206 18.68 -11.78 2.01
CA ARG A 206 18.19 -11.16 0.77
C ARG A 206 16.86 -10.40 0.95
N PHE A 207 15.94 -10.89 1.78
CA PHE A 207 14.64 -10.24 1.98
C PHE A 207 14.79 -9.03 2.89
N LEU A 208 15.68 -9.07 3.88
CA LEU A 208 16.07 -7.87 4.64
C LEU A 208 16.59 -6.76 3.73
N ALA A 209 17.42 -7.10 2.73
CA ALA A 209 17.90 -6.13 1.76
C ALA A 209 16.77 -5.55 0.88
N ILE A 210 15.82 -6.40 0.47
CA ILE A 210 14.63 -5.97 -0.27
C ILE A 210 13.78 -5.01 0.59
N TRP A 211 13.55 -5.34 1.87
CA TRP A 211 12.85 -4.47 2.82
C TRP A 211 13.54 -3.12 3.02
N GLY A 212 14.88 -3.10 3.06
CA GLY A 212 15.65 -1.87 3.09
C GLY A 212 15.41 -1.00 1.85
N CYS A 213 15.44 -1.60 0.65
CA CYS A 213 15.15 -0.91 -0.61
C CYS A 213 13.70 -0.39 -0.69
N ILE A 214 12.73 -1.24 -0.31
CA ILE A 214 11.31 -0.86 -0.22
C ILE A 214 11.15 0.29 0.75
N GLY A 215 11.81 0.25 1.90
CA GLY A 215 11.84 1.31 2.89
C GLY A 215 12.30 2.66 2.36
N ILE A 216 13.39 2.68 1.58
CA ILE A 216 13.88 3.90 0.92
C ILE A 216 12.82 4.42 -0.06
N ALA A 217 12.30 3.56 -0.93
CA ALA A 217 11.29 3.93 -1.91
C ALA A 217 10.01 4.45 -1.23
N TRP A 218 9.58 3.79 -0.16
CA TRP A 218 8.44 4.18 0.66
C TRP A 218 8.66 5.55 1.28
N CYS A 219 9.74 5.71 2.06
CA CYS A 219 10.04 6.93 2.82
C CYS A 219 10.25 8.15 1.94
N LYS A 220 10.97 8.00 0.81
CA LYS A 220 11.40 9.14 -0.02
C LYS A 220 10.44 9.46 -1.16
N VAL A 221 9.60 8.51 -1.59
CA VAL A 221 8.78 8.68 -2.80
C VAL A 221 7.31 8.39 -2.52
N ILE A 222 6.97 7.20 -2.01
CA ILE A 222 5.57 6.75 -1.95
C ILE A 222 4.82 7.45 -0.81
N MET A 223 5.32 7.35 0.42
CA MET A 223 4.67 7.88 1.62
C MET A 223 4.43 9.41 1.56
N PRO A 224 5.41 10.25 1.19
CA PRO A 224 5.19 11.70 1.06
C PRO A 224 4.10 12.05 0.04
N GLU A 225 4.11 11.40 -1.11
CA GLU A 225 3.12 11.65 -2.16
C GLU A 225 1.73 11.15 -1.74
N LEU A 226 1.66 9.99 -1.07
CA LEU A 226 0.43 9.41 -0.58
C LEU A 226 -0.23 10.31 0.46
N ILE A 227 0.52 10.75 1.47
CA ILE A 227 0.02 11.64 2.53
C ILE A 227 -0.41 12.99 1.96
N TYR A 228 0.35 13.57 1.03
CA TYR A 228 -0.02 14.83 0.37
C TYR A 228 -1.34 14.70 -0.42
N ARG A 229 -1.55 13.57 -1.10
CA ARG A 229 -2.77 13.31 -1.87
C ARG A 229 -3.98 12.98 -1.00
N ILE A 230 -3.77 12.25 0.11
CA ILE A 230 -4.81 11.97 1.10
C ILE A 230 -5.26 13.28 1.74
N GLY A 231 -4.30 14.12 2.15
CA GLY A 231 -4.57 15.39 2.81
C GLY A 231 -5.18 15.21 4.21
N GLU A 232 -5.87 16.24 4.65
CA GLU A 232 -6.63 16.25 5.91
C GLU A 232 -8.12 16.05 5.64
N PRO A 233 -8.86 15.41 6.56
CA PRO A 233 -10.30 15.29 6.42
C PRO A 233 -10.93 16.69 6.47
N THR A 234 -11.60 17.08 5.38
CA THR A 234 -12.25 18.39 5.28
C THR A 234 -13.70 18.37 5.77
N THR A 235 -14.26 17.17 6.00
CA THR A 235 -15.66 17.00 6.42
C THR A 235 -15.82 15.85 7.41
N THR A 236 -16.80 15.96 8.31
CA THR A 236 -17.16 14.88 9.24
C THR A 236 -17.56 13.59 8.51
N ARG A 237 -18.21 13.70 7.33
CA ARG A 237 -18.59 12.55 6.50
C ARG A 237 -17.40 11.69 6.11
N GLN A 238 -16.27 12.30 5.75
CA GLN A 238 -15.04 11.56 5.44
C GLN A 238 -14.55 10.78 6.65
N MET A 239 -14.59 11.38 7.84
CA MET A 239 -14.22 10.66 9.06
C MET A 239 -15.18 9.52 9.36
N THR A 240 -16.50 9.74 9.25
CA THR A 240 -17.49 8.67 9.45
C THR A 240 -17.23 7.48 8.52
N VAL A 241 -16.97 7.73 7.24
CA VAL A 241 -16.65 6.65 6.28
C VAL A 241 -15.38 5.91 6.70
N VAL A 242 -14.31 6.62 7.07
CA VAL A 242 -13.06 5.99 7.52
C VAL A 242 -13.26 5.17 8.79
N THR A 243 -14.05 5.65 9.75
CA THR A 243 -14.39 4.90 10.96
C THR A 243 -15.18 3.64 10.62
N LEU A 244 -16.20 3.72 9.76
CA LEU A 244 -16.98 2.54 9.35
C LEU A 244 -16.11 1.51 8.61
N LEU A 245 -15.22 1.96 7.73
CA LEU A 245 -14.26 1.07 7.06
C LEU A 245 -13.29 0.42 8.06
N THR A 246 -12.87 1.15 9.10
CA THR A 246 -12.02 0.59 10.16
C THR A 246 -12.76 -0.50 10.91
N VAL A 247 -14.02 -0.25 11.31
CA VAL A 247 -14.86 -1.24 11.99
C VAL A 247 -15.09 -2.47 11.11
N PHE A 248 -15.35 -2.27 9.81
CA PHE A 248 -15.52 -3.35 8.86
C PHE A 248 -14.26 -4.23 8.76
N VAL A 249 -13.08 -3.63 8.55
CA VAL A 249 -11.81 -4.37 8.46
C VAL A 249 -11.50 -5.08 9.78
N ALA A 250 -11.75 -4.44 10.93
CA ALA A 250 -11.54 -5.07 12.23
C ALA A 250 -12.45 -6.30 12.43
N ALA A 251 -13.71 -6.21 12.01
CA ALA A 251 -14.64 -7.33 12.03
C ALA A 251 -14.20 -8.45 11.07
N ASP A 252 -13.72 -8.11 9.87
CA ASP A 252 -13.20 -9.06 8.89
C ASP A 252 -11.94 -9.79 9.40
N ILE A 253 -11.00 -9.07 10.03
CA ILE A 253 -9.85 -9.67 10.72
C ILE A 253 -10.32 -10.65 11.80
N ALA A 254 -11.24 -10.23 12.67
CA ALA A 254 -11.75 -11.08 13.74
C ALA A 254 -12.43 -12.36 13.20
N MET A 255 -13.27 -12.21 12.17
CA MET A 255 -13.91 -13.35 11.51
C MET A 255 -12.91 -14.26 10.82
N THR A 256 -11.91 -13.70 10.13
CA THR A 256 -10.83 -14.45 9.49
C THR A 256 -10.06 -15.29 10.52
N LEU A 257 -9.68 -14.69 11.66
CA LEU A 257 -9.03 -15.41 12.76
C LEU A 257 -9.90 -16.55 13.30
N MET A 258 -11.21 -16.33 13.45
CA MET A 258 -12.14 -17.38 13.86
C MET A 258 -12.27 -18.50 12.82
N CYS A 259 -12.22 -18.18 11.52
CA CYS A 259 -12.24 -19.17 10.45
C CYS A 259 -10.98 -20.05 10.50
N PHE A 260 -9.79 -19.46 10.66
CA PHE A 260 -8.55 -20.23 10.84
C PHE A 260 -8.55 -21.09 12.10
N TYR A 261 -9.00 -20.52 13.23
CA TYR A 261 -9.12 -21.28 14.48
C TYR A 261 -10.04 -22.50 14.32
N ARG A 262 -11.21 -22.32 13.70
CA ARG A 262 -12.15 -23.41 13.43
C ARG A 262 -11.61 -24.42 12.43
N ALA A 263 -10.93 -23.98 11.36
CA ALA A 263 -10.27 -24.87 10.43
C ALA A 263 -9.25 -25.79 11.14
N GLY A 264 -8.43 -25.25 12.04
CA GLY A 264 -7.54 -26.04 12.89
C GLY A 264 -8.28 -27.03 13.79
N LYS A 265 -9.36 -26.60 14.45
CA LYS A 265 -10.18 -27.49 15.31
C LYS A 265 -10.86 -28.62 14.54
N ARG A 266 -11.28 -28.40 13.29
CA ARG A 266 -11.83 -29.45 12.42
C ARG A 266 -10.78 -30.51 12.08
N GLN A 267 -9.54 -30.10 11.82
CA GLN A 267 -8.43 -31.05 11.57
C GLN A 267 -8.10 -31.90 12.79
N GLU A 268 -8.26 -31.36 14.00
CA GLU A 268 -8.16 -32.09 15.27
C GLU A 268 -9.39 -32.98 15.58
N GLY A 269 -10.44 -32.93 14.75
CA GLY A 269 -11.69 -33.66 14.98
C GLY A 269 -12.58 -33.08 16.09
N VAL A 270 -12.37 -31.81 16.47
CA VAL A 270 -13.13 -31.14 17.55
C VAL A 270 -14.41 -30.50 16.99
N PRO A 271 -15.61 -30.95 17.41
CA PRO A 271 -16.87 -30.38 16.94
C PRO A 271 -17.10 -28.94 17.45
N PRO A 272 -17.96 -28.15 16.80
CA PRO A 272 -18.26 -26.78 17.24
C PRO A 272 -18.96 -26.77 18.60
N GLY A 273 -18.50 -25.90 19.51
CA GLY A 273 -19.00 -25.83 20.89
C GLY A 273 -20.20 -24.90 21.10
N ASN A 274 -20.53 -24.05 20.12
CA ASN A 274 -21.58 -23.03 20.24
C ASN A 274 -22.20 -22.68 18.86
N PRO A 275 -23.35 -21.99 18.82
CA PRO A 275 -24.02 -21.67 17.56
C PRO A 275 -23.20 -20.82 16.59
N PHE A 276 -22.29 -19.98 17.12
CA PHE A 276 -21.42 -19.17 16.27
C PHE A 276 -20.35 -20.03 15.58
N GLU A 277 -19.74 -20.98 16.29
CA GLU A 277 -18.82 -21.94 15.68
C GLU A 277 -19.52 -22.83 14.65
N VAL A 278 -20.78 -23.24 14.90
CA VAL A 278 -21.59 -23.96 13.90
C VAL A 278 -21.78 -23.10 12.65
N TYR A 279 -22.08 -21.81 12.82
CA TYR A 279 -22.21 -20.88 11.69
C TYR A 279 -20.90 -20.78 10.90
N VAL A 280 -19.76 -20.65 11.58
CA VAL A 280 -18.43 -20.59 10.96
C VAL A 280 -18.13 -21.87 10.20
N ASP A 281 -18.32 -23.04 10.81
CA ASP A 281 -18.08 -24.34 10.16
C ASP A 281 -18.97 -24.58 8.94
N THR A 282 -20.19 -24.05 8.96
CA THR A 282 -21.15 -24.22 7.87
C THR A 282 -20.86 -23.30 6.68
N HIS A 283 -20.43 -22.05 6.93
CA HIS A 283 -20.26 -21.03 5.88
C HIS A 283 -18.80 -20.85 5.44
N TYR A 284 -17.84 -21.19 6.30
CA TYR A 284 -16.39 -21.08 6.06
C TYR A 284 -15.75 -22.46 6.28
N ASN A 285 -16.26 -23.44 5.54
CA ASN A 285 -15.80 -24.83 5.56
C ASN A 285 -14.39 -24.94 4.93
N ASP A 286 -13.83 -26.16 4.93
CA ASP A 286 -12.46 -26.37 4.46
C ASP A 286 -12.30 -26.11 2.95
N GLU A 287 -13.34 -26.33 2.15
CA GLU A 287 -13.38 -26.00 0.71
C GLU A 287 -13.29 -24.48 0.51
N PHE A 288 -14.13 -23.71 1.20
CA PHE A 288 -14.05 -22.24 1.17
C PHE A 288 -12.67 -21.73 1.58
N MET A 289 -12.08 -22.31 2.62
CA MET A 289 -10.76 -21.88 3.10
C MET A 289 -9.66 -22.19 2.06
N ALA A 290 -9.72 -23.36 1.41
CA ALA A 290 -8.76 -23.73 0.37
C ALA A 290 -8.87 -22.85 -0.88
N ASP A 291 -10.10 -22.55 -1.31
CA ASP A 291 -10.36 -21.69 -2.48
C ASP A 291 -10.01 -20.22 -2.20
N THR A 292 -10.22 -19.75 -0.97
CA THR A 292 -9.94 -18.36 -0.60
C THR A 292 -8.43 -18.13 -0.41
N PHE A 293 -7.76 -19.08 0.25
CA PHE A 293 -6.36 -18.97 0.68
C PHE A 293 -5.46 -19.99 -0.05
N GLU A 294 -5.45 -19.92 -1.38
CA GLU A 294 -4.76 -20.87 -2.26
C GLU A 294 -3.25 -21.00 -1.98
N ASN A 295 -2.64 -19.97 -1.37
CA ASN A 295 -1.22 -19.92 -1.05
C ASN A 295 -0.85 -20.49 0.34
N MET A 296 -1.79 -21.05 1.08
CA MET A 296 -1.54 -21.61 2.41
C MET A 296 -1.57 -23.13 2.41
N THR A 297 -0.55 -23.70 3.05
CA THR A 297 -0.51 -25.11 3.39
C THR A 297 -0.90 -25.27 4.85
N PHE A 298 -1.91 -26.10 5.10
CA PHE A 298 -2.27 -26.49 6.46
C PHE A 298 -1.46 -27.73 6.81
N THR A 299 -0.45 -27.56 7.66
CA THR A 299 0.27 -28.70 8.21
C THR A 299 -0.63 -29.36 9.25
N GLY A 300 -1.21 -30.51 8.90
CA GLY A 300 -1.84 -31.37 9.90
C GLY A 300 -0.85 -31.71 11.03
N PRO A 301 -1.33 -32.09 12.22
CA PRO A 301 -0.48 -32.22 13.40
C PRO A 301 0.73 -33.14 13.10
N GLN A 302 1.93 -32.60 13.30
CA GLN A 302 3.14 -33.42 13.32
C GLN A 302 2.99 -34.41 14.46
N ARG A 303 2.93 -35.70 14.12
CA ARG A 303 2.90 -36.82 15.06
C ARG A 303 4.21 -36.93 15.83
#